data_AF-A0A177HZV8-F1
#
_entry.id   AF-A0A177HZV8-F1
#
_cell.length_a   1.000
_cell.length_b   1.000
_cell.length_c   1.000
_cell.angle_alpha   90.00
_cell.angle_beta   90.00
_cell.angle_gamma   90.00
#
_symmetry.space_group_name_H-M   'P 1'
#
loop_
_entity.id
_entity.type
_entity.pdbx_description
1 polymer ?
#
loop_
_entity_poly.entity_id
_entity_poly.type
_entity_poly.pdbx_seq_one_letter_code
_entity_poly.pdbx_strand_id
1 'polypeptide(L)'
;MVEAAHNQALRALAVAFYDPRQADDEIDLAHQLLANLDLSATTVNAAIATLIRDAGNPALDDRIHNLRAELDIAGLTSVIPTLELAAAFHRAVLDDHDALAATLSRLREQTQNGDYAYYVDIAHYMADLPLSHVSGARWLDGEPTTRQRWRALATARRNHLGLDHP
;
A
#
# COMPACT_ATOMS: atom_id res chain seq x y z
N MET A 1 -9.97 -23.35 2.42
CA MET A 1 -8.59 -23.12 2.91
C MET A 1 -7.92 -21.99 2.14
N VAL A 2 -7.78 -22.08 0.81
CA VAL A 2 -7.24 -20.99 -0.04
C VAL A 2 -8.04 -19.69 0.09
N GLU A 3 -9.37 -19.75 0.05
CA GLU A 3 -10.23 -18.57 0.20
C GLU A 3 -10.08 -17.89 1.58
N ALA A 4 -9.92 -18.68 2.64
CA ALA A 4 -9.70 -18.15 3.99
C ALA A 4 -8.34 -17.43 4.07
N ALA A 5 -7.28 -18.03 3.53
CA ALA A 5 -5.96 -17.40 3.44
C ALA A 5 -5.99 -16.10 2.61
N HIS A 6 -6.74 -16.11 1.50
CA HIS A 6 -6.90 -14.94 0.64
C HIS A 6 -7.60 -13.77 1.34
N ASN A 7 -8.76 -14.04 1.94
CA ASN A 7 -9.50 -13.03 2.71
C ASN A 7 -8.68 -12.53 3.90
N GLN A 8 -7.93 -13.42 4.56
CA GLN A 8 -7.06 -13.04 5.67
C GLN A 8 -5.91 -12.12 5.21
N ALA A 9 -5.27 -12.41 4.08
CA ALA A 9 -4.22 -11.55 3.53
C ALA A 9 -4.74 -10.18 3.10
N LEU A 10 -5.93 -10.11 2.48
CA LEU A 10 -6.58 -8.84 2.13
C LEU A 10 -6.97 -8.05 3.38
N ARG A 11 -7.44 -8.73 4.43
CA ARG A 11 -7.74 -8.10 5.72
C ARG A 11 -6.48 -7.54 6.37
N ALA A 12 -5.40 -8.31 6.41
CA ALA A 12 -4.12 -7.85 6.92
C ALA A 12 -3.64 -6.58 6.18
N LEU A 13 -3.77 -6.56 4.85
CA LEU A 13 -3.44 -5.40 4.03
C LEU A 13 -4.26 -4.16 4.40
N ALA A 14 -5.59 -4.31 4.55
CA ALA A 14 -6.46 -3.21 4.95
C ALA A 14 -6.17 -2.72 6.38
N VAL A 15 -5.96 -3.63 7.33
CA VAL A 15 -5.66 -3.31 8.73
C VAL A 15 -4.30 -2.63 8.86
N ALA A 16 -3.30 -3.04 8.06
CA ALA A 16 -1.96 -2.45 8.10
C ALA A 16 -1.94 -0.93 7.83
N PHE A 17 -2.85 -0.43 7.00
CA PHE A 17 -3.01 1.01 6.80
C PHE A 17 -3.56 1.72 8.05
N TYR A 18 -4.47 1.07 8.78
CA TYR A 18 -5.22 1.66 9.89
C TYR A 18 -4.50 1.55 11.23
N ASP A 19 -4.07 0.35 11.60
CA ASP A 19 -3.44 0.07 12.89
C ASP A 19 -2.30 -0.95 12.70
N PRO A 20 -1.03 -0.52 12.78
CA PRO A 20 0.10 -1.44 12.60
C PRO A 20 0.19 -2.53 13.66
N ARG A 21 -0.26 -2.26 14.90
CA ARG A 21 -0.18 -3.25 15.97
C ARG A 21 -1.22 -4.33 15.78
N GLN A 22 -2.44 -3.92 15.41
CA GLN A 22 -3.48 -4.87 15.05
C GLN A 22 -3.07 -5.69 13.81
N ALA A 23 -2.34 -5.07 12.88
CA ALA A 23 -1.89 -5.76 11.68
C ALA A 23 -0.92 -6.91 11.93
N ASP A 24 -0.14 -6.89 13.02
CA ASP A 24 0.79 -7.99 13.35
C ASP A 24 0.05 -9.32 13.52
N ASP A 25 -1.02 -9.35 14.33
CA ASP A 25 -1.82 -10.55 14.55
C ASP A 25 -2.44 -11.07 13.22
N GLU A 26 -2.87 -10.14 12.36
CA GLU A 26 -3.49 -10.49 11.07
C GLU A 26 -2.49 -11.02 10.05
N ILE A 27 -1.26 -10.46 10.04
CA ILE A 27 -0.14 -10.89 9.20
C ILE A 27 0.34 -12.27 9.65
N ASP A 28 0.48 -12.49 10.96
CA ASP A 28 0.90 -13.79 11.51
C ASP A 28 -0.12 -14.88 11.16
N LEU A 29 -1.41 -14.60 11.30
CA LEU A 29 -2.46 -15.52 10.89
C LEU A 29 -2.44 -15.78 9.38
N ALA A 30 -2.20 -14.74 8.55
CA ALA A 30 -2.06 -14.91 7.11
C ALA A 30 -0.89 -15.85 6.77
N HIS A 31 0.29 -15.62 7.36
CA HIS A 31 1.47 -16.46 7.16
C HIS A 31 1.24 -17.91 7.59
N GLN A 32 0.57 -18.14 8.73
CA GLN A 32 0.23 -19.50 9.18
C GLN A 32 -0.67 -20.24 8.19
N LEU A 33 -1.69 -19.55 7.65
CA LEU A 33 -2.59 -20.14 6.65
C LEU A 33 -1.89 -20.38 5.30
N LEU A 34 -0.84 -19.61 5.01
CA LEU A 34 -0.06 -19.69 3.77
C LEU A 34 1.15 -20.63 3.84
N ALA A 35 1.56 -21.09 5.02
CA ALA A 35 2.80 -21.87 5.22
C ALA A 35 2.93 -23.14 4.36
N ASN A 36 1.81 -23.65 3.81
CA ASN A 36 1.77 -24.82 2.93
C ASN A 36 1.23 -24.52 1.52
N LEU A 37 1.09 -23.24 1.17
CA LEU A 37 0.60 -22.80 -0.12
C LEU A 37 1.76 -22.19 -0.90
N ASP A 38 1.97 -22.69 -2.12
CA ASP A 38 3.05 -22.23 -3.01
C ASP A 38 2.90 -20.73 -3.32
N LEU A 39 3.99 -20.10 -3.78
CA LEU A 39 4.16 -18.64 -3.95
C LEU A 39 3.08 -17.99 -4.85
N SER A 40 1.90 -17.82 -4.28
CA SER A 40 0.69 -17.35 -4.97
C SER A 40 0.53 -15.84 -4.78
N ALA A 41 -0.35 -15.23 -5.57
CA ALA A 41 -0.78 -13.83 -5.38
C ALA A 41 -1.24 -13.52 -3.95
N THR A 42 -1.72 -14.51 -3.19
CA THR A 42 -2.11 -14.35 -1.79
C THR A 42 -0.90 -14.16 -0.87
N THR A 43 0.21 -14.85 -1.12
CA THR A 43 1.47 -14.67 -0.37
C THR A 43 2.03 -13.27 -0.60
N VAL A 44 1.89 -12.75 -1.82
CA VAL A 44 2.28 -11.38 -2.14
C VAL A 44 1.46 -10.36 -1.35
N ASN A 45 0.15 -10.56 -1.19
CA ASN A 45 -0.68 -9.65 -0.40
C ASN A 45 -0.26 -9.58 1.08
N ALA A 46 0.16 -10.72 1.68
CA ALA A 46 0.70 -10.74 3.04
C ALA A 46 2.07 -10.03 3.13
N ALA A 47 2.93 -10.20 2.12
CA ALA A 47 4.19 -9.46 2.02
C ALA A 47 3.94 -7.95 1.91
N ILE A 48 2.99 -7.52 1.07
CA ILE A 48 2.61 -6.10 0.94
C ILE A 48 2.03 -5.57 2.25
N ALA A 49 1.17 -6.33 2.95
CA ALA A 49 0.67 -5.95 4.27
C ALA A 49 1.81 -5.69 5.27
N THR A 50 2.84 -6.54 5.26
CA THR A 50 4.05 -6.36 6.06
C THR A 50 4.78 -5.06 5.70
N LEU A 51 4.85 -4.71 4.40
CA LEU A 51 5.45 -3.44 3.97
C LEU A 51 4.65 -2.23 4.47
N ILE A 52 3.32 -2.27 4.37
CA ILE A 52 2.45 -1.19 4.84
C ILE A 52 2.57 -1.03 6.36
N ARG A 53 2.64 -2.14 7.11
CA ARG A 53 2.87 -2.11 8.55
C ARG A 53 4.19 -1.42 8.89
N ASP A 54 5.25 -1.65 8.12
CA ASP A 54 6.57 -1.07 8.37
C ASP A 54 6.76 0.32 7.75
N ALA A 55 5.71 0.90 7.14
CA ALA A 55 5.77 2.20 6.48
C ALA A 55 6.30 3.30 7.43
N GLY A 56 7.38 3.94 6.98
CA GLY A 56 8.11 4.97 7.72
C GLY A 56 9.47 4.48 8.25
N ASN A 57 9.76 3.18 8.14
CA ASN A 57 11.08 2.62 8.40
C ASN A 57 12.03 2.86 7.20
N PRO A 58 13.21 3.48 7.37
CA PRO A 58 14.17 3.71 6.28
C PRO A 58 14.65 2.43 5.58
N ALA A 59 14.64 1.28 6.26
CA ALA A 59 15.03 -0.01 5.67
C ALA A 59 13.96 -0.59 4.71
N LEU A 60 12.82 0.09 4.54
CA LEU A 60 11.72 -0.40 3.72
C LEU A 60 11.98 -0.25 2.22
N ASP A 61 12.86 0.67 1.83
CA ASP A 61 13.17 0.97 0.43
C ASP A 61 13.75 -0.23 -0.31
N ASP A 62 14.75 -0.87 0.29
CA ASP A 62 15.36 -2.08 -0.26
C ASP A 62 14.34 -3.22 -0.34
N ARG A 63 13.45 -3.34 0.65
CA ARG A 63 12.41 -4.38 0.67
C ARG A 63 11.35 -4.17 -0.42
N ILE A 64 10.93 -2.93 -0.65
CA ILE A 64 10.02 -2.57 -1.74
C ILE A 64 10.71 -2.85 -3.09
N HIS A 65 11.98 -2.48 -3.23
CA HIS A 65 12.76 -2.72 -4.45
C HIS A 65 12.88 -4.21 -4.77
N ASN A 66 13.28 -5.01 -3.79
CA ASN A 66 13.44 -6.46 -3.95
C ASN A 66 12.11 -7.15 -4.28
N LEU A 67 11.03 -6.83 -3.56
CA LEU A 67 9.72 -7.43 -3.85
C LEU A 67 9.23 -7.06 -5.26
N ARG A 68 9.46 -5.82 -5.72
CA ARG A 68 9.12 -5.43 -7.10
C ARG A 68 9.87 -6.29 -8.12
N ALA A 69 11.19 -6.43 -7.95
CA ALA A 69 12.02 -7.22 -8.86
C ALA A 69 11.60 -8.71 -8.88
N GLU A 70 11.25 -9.28 -7.73
CA GLU A 70 10.73 -10.64 -7.62
C GLU A 70 9.41 -10.81 -8.38
N LEU A 71 8.48 -9.85 -8.25
CA LEU A 71 7.20 -9.88 -8.96
C LEU A 71 7.36 -9.75 -10.47
N ASP A 72 8.28 -8.90 -10.92
CA ASP A 72 8.62 -8.75 -12.34
C ASP A 72 9.18 -10.06 -12.91
N ILE A 73 10.13 -10.69 -12.21
CA ILE A 73 10.71 -11.99 -12.61
C ILE A 73 9.66 -13.10 -12.64
N ALA A 74 8.75 -13.11 -11.67
CA ALA A 74 7.66 -14.08 -11.58
C ALA A 74 6.51 -13.82 -12.56
N GLY A 75 6.51 -12.68 -13.27
CA GLY A 75 5.42 -12.27 -14.16
C GLY A 75 4.11 -11.97 -13.44
N LEU A 76 4.16 -11.67 -12.13
CA LEU A 76 3.00 -11.35 -11.29
C LEU A 76 2.65 -9.86 -11.37
N THR A 77 2.42 -9.36 -12.58
CA THR A 77 2.25 -7.91 -12.81
C THR A 77 0.95 -7.35 -12.23
N SER A 78 -0.08 -8.18 -12.04
CA SER A 78 -1.39 -7.76 -11.53
C SER A 78 -1.38 -7.22 -10.09
N VAL A 79 -0.35 -7.54 -9.30
CA VAL A 79 -0.19 -7.09 -7.90
C VAL A 79 0.75 -5.89 -7.76
N ILE A 80 1.44 -5.49 -8.83
CA ILE A 80 2.36 -4.34 -8.83
C ILE A 80 1.65 -3.02 -8.45
N PRO A 81 0.43 -2.71 -8.93
CA PRO A 81 -0.26 -1.48 -8.51
C PRO A 81 -0.47 -1.41 -6.98
N THR A 82 -0.76 -2.54 -6.34
CA THR A 82 -0.93 -2.62 -4.89
C THR A 82 0.40 -2.43 -4.16
N LEU A 83 1.50 -2.96 -4.69
CA LEU A 83 2.86 -2.70 -4.17
C LEU A 83 3.23 -1.21 -4.29
N GLU A 84 2.97 -0.58 -5.44
CA GLU A 84 3.23 0.85 -5.62
C GLU A 84 2.36 1.72 -4.71
N LEU A 85 1.12 1.32 -4.41
CA LEU A 85 0.29 2.00 -3.42
C LEU A 85 0.90 1.91 -2.01
N ALA A 86 1.42 0.75 -1.62
CA ALA A 86 2.14 0.59 -0.35
C ALA A 86 3.41 1.46 -0.30
N ALA A 87 4.15 1.55 -1.42
CA ALA A 87 5.29 2.44 -1.54
C ALA A 87 4.87 3.91 -1.42
N ALA A 88 3.77 4.32 -2.05
CA ALA A 88 3.26 5.69 -1.96
C ALA A 88 2.87 6.05 -0.52
N PHE A 89 2.25 5.13 0.22
CA PHE A 89 1.97 5.31 1.64
C PHE A 89 3.25 5.48 2.46
N HIS A 90 4.28 4.66 2.22
CA HIS A 90 5.59 4.82 2.85
C HIS A 90 6.17 6.22 2.62
N ARG A 91 6.13 6.72 1.37
CA ARG A 91 6.64 8.06 1.03
C ARG A 91 5.81 9.18 1.66
N ALA A 92 4.50 9.04 1.68
CA ALA A 92 3.61 9.99 2.36
C ALA A 92 3.88 10.06 3.87
N VAL A 93 4.18 8.93 4.51
CA VAL A 93 4.57 8.90 5.94
C VAL A 93 5.89 9.60 6.19
N LEU A 94 6.88 9.37 5.31
CA LEU A 94 8.18 10.04 5.39
C LEU A 94 8.15 11.52 5.01
N ASP A 95 7.07 11.98 4.34
CA ASP A 95 6.96 13.30 3.72
C ASP A 95 8.01 13.53 2.59
N ASP A 96 8.42 12.43 1.95
CA ASP A 96 9.40 12.43 0.85
C ASP A 96 8.72 12.65 -0.50
N HIS A 97 8.62 13.92 -0.88
CA HIS A 97 7.93 14.35 -2.10
C HIS A 97 8.62 13.89 -3.39
N ASP A 98 9.96 13.81 -3.41
CA ASP A 98 10.72 13.42 -4.59
C ASP A 98 10.56 11.92 -4.87
N ALA A 99 10.71 11.08 -3.84
CA ALA A 99 10.48 9.65 -3.98
C ALA A 99 9.00 9.33 -4.24
N LEU A 100 8.07 10.13 -3.70
CA LEU A 100 6.65 10.01 -4.01
C LEU A 100 6.36 10.32 -5.48
N ALA A 101 6.97 11.36 -6.06
CA ALA A 101 6.79 11.70 -7.47
C ALA A 101 7.20 10.54 -8.40
N ALA A 102 8.34 9.90 -8.11
CA ALA A 102 8.77 8.71 -8.84
C ALA A 102 7.78 7.53 -8.69
N THR A 103 7.21 7.36 -7.50
CA THR A 103 6.22 6.31 -7.21
C THR A 103 4.89 6.55 -7.92
N LEU A 104 4.42 7.80 -7.95
CA LEU A 104 3.22 8.20 -8.70
C LEU A 104 3.38 7.99 -10.21
N SER A 105 4.55 8.26 -10.77
CA SER A 105 4.83 7.99 -12.19
C SER A 105 4.74 6.51 -12.52
N ARG A 106 5.38 5.63 -11.73
CA ARG A 106 5.28 4.18 -11.90
C ARG A 106 3.84 3.68 -11.74
N LEU A 107 3.13 4.16 -10.71
CA LEU A 107 1.74 3.76 -10.48
C LEU A 107 0.86 4.13 -11.69
N ARG A 108 1.02 5.34 -12.24
CA ARG A 108 0.30 5.76 -13.45
C ARG A 108 0.62 4.87 -14.65
N GLU A 109 1.88 4.48 -14.84
CA GLU A 109 2.29 3.58 -15.92
C GLU A 109 1.61 2.22 -15.82
N GLN A 110 1.51 1.67 -14.61
CA GLN A 110 0.88 0.37 -14.37
C GLN A 110 -0.66 0.41 -14.51
N THR A 111 -1.28 1.57 -14.31
CA THR A 111 -2.73 1.74 -14.35
C THR A 111 -3.23 2.43 -15.62
N GLN A 112 -2.42 2.49 -16.69
CA GLN A 112 -2.80 3.17 -17.94
C GLN A 112 -4.03 2.56 -18.62
N ASN A 113 -4.28 1.27 -18.40
CA ASN A 113 -5.45 0.57 -18.93
C ASN A 113 -6.75 0.91 -18.18
N GLY A 114 -6.68 1.73 -17.13
CA GLY A 114 -7.81 2.12 -16.28
C GLY A 114 -7.99 1.23 -15.05
N ASP A 115 -7.43 0.01 -15.04
CA ASP A 115 -7.47 -0.86 -13.87
C ASP A 115 -6.66 -0.23 -12.74
N TYR A 116 -7.24 -0.21 -11.54
CA TYR A 116 -6.63 0.39 -10.35
C TYR A 116 -6.23 1.88 -10.50
N ALA A 117 -6.72 2.61 -11.51
CA ALA A 117 -6.38 4.03 -11.69
C ALA A 117 -6.71 4.88 -10.45
N TYR A 118 -7.71 4.46 -9.66
CA TYR A 118 -8.08 5.09 -8.39
C TYR A 118 -7.00 4.98 -7.29
N TYR A 119 -6.02 4.08 -7.41
CA TYR A 119 -4.84 4.06 -6.53
C TYR A 119 -3.99 5.32 -6.71
N VAL A 120 -3.95 5.91 -7.90
CA VAL A 120 -3.27 7.19 -8.13
C VAL A 120 -3.96 8.30 -7.33
N ASP A 121 -5.30 8.34 -7.33
CA ASP A 121 -6.06 9.31 -6.53
C ASP A 121 -5.78 9.15 -5.04
N ILE A 122 -5.83 7.89 -4.55
CA ILE A 122 -5.53 7.56 -3.15
C ILE A 122 -4.11 8.01 -2.76
N ALA A 123 -3.11 7.75 -3.60
CA ALA A 123 -1.72 8.15 -3.34
C ALA A 123 -1.58 9.68 -3.24
N HIS A 124 -2.29 10.46 -4.06
CA HIS A 124 -2.32 11.92 -3.92
C HIS A 124 -3.01 12.33 -2.61
N TYR A 125 -4.12 11.68 -2.24
CA TYR A 125 -4.82 11.98 -0.99
C TYR A 125 -3.98 11.73 0.25
N MET A 126 -3.23 10.62 0.30
CA MET A 126 -2.32 10.30 1.41
C MET A 126 -1.29 11.40 1.64
N ALA A 127 -0.78 12.00 0.56
CA ALA A 127 0.26 13.03 0.59
C ALA A 127 -0.28 14.47 0.52
N ASP A 128 -1.60 14.66 0.63
CA ASP A 128 -2.26 15.95 0.48
C ASP A 128 -2.00 16.71 -0.84
N LEU A 129 -1.68 15.98 -1.91
CA LEU A 129 -1.38 16.56 -3.22
C LEU A 129 -2.66 16.83 -4.03
N PRO A 130 -2.67 17.86 -4.88
CA PRO A 130 -3.76 18.07 -5.83
C PRO A 130 -3.78 16.98 -6.90
N LEU A 131 -4.97 16.52 -7.30
CA LEU A 131 -5.12 15.59 -8.41
C LEU A 131 -4.80 16.28 -9.74
N SER A 132 -3.86 15.73 -10.50
CA SER A 132 -3.59 16.16 -11.87
C SER A 132 -4.60 15.59 -12.88
N HIS A 133 -5.13 14.41 -12.59
CA HIS A 133 -6.13 13.70 -13.38
C HIS A 133 -6.99 12.87 -12.43
N VAL A 134 -8.30 12.88 -12.62
CA VAL A 134 -9.23 12.08 -11.81
C VAL A 134 -9.42 10.71 -12.44
N SER A 135 -9.38 9.64 -11.64
CA SER A 135 -9.53 8.27 -12.15
C SER A 135 -10.95 7.92 -12.62
N GLY A 136 -11.94 8.79 -12.38
CA GLY A 136 -13.36 8.50 -12.60
C GLY A 136 -14.01 7.63 -11.52
N ALA A 137 -13.28 7.29 -10.45
CA ALA A 137 -13.82 6.55 -9.31
C ALA A 137 -14.96 7.32 -8.61
N ARG A 138 -15.98 6.57 -8.20
CA ARG A 138 -17.06 7.09 -7.36
C ARG A 138 -16.85 6.68 -5.91
N TRP A 139 -16.47 7.63 -5.08
CA TRP A 139 -16.22 7.42 -3.66
C TRP A 139 -17.52 7.31 -2.86
N LEU A 140 -17.59 6.34 -1.95
CA LEU A 140 -18.79 6.03 -1.15
C LEU A 140 -19.29 7.23 -0.34
N ASP A 141 -18.38 7.94 0.34
CA ASP A 141 -18.68 9.09 1.19
C ASP A 141 -18.31 10.44 0.53
N GLY A 142 -18.12 10.42 -0.79
CA GLY A 142 -17.62 11.56 -1.56
C GLY A 142 -16.10 11.75 -1.49
N GLU A 143 -15.59 12.52 -2.45
CA GLU A 143 -14.16 12.81 -2.60
C GLU A 143 -13.55 13.51 -1.36
N PRO A 144 -14.15 14.59 -0.80
CA PRO A 144 -13.51 15.31 0.31
C PRO A 144 -13.33 14.44 1.55
N THR A 145 -14.35 13.66 1.91
CA THR A 145 -14.31 12.74 3.06
C THR A 145 -13.26 11.65 2.85
N THR A 146 -13.18 11.09 1.64
CA THR A 146 -12.22 10.05 1.30
C THR A 146 -10.80 10.58 1.34
N ARG A 147 -10.56 11.77 0.77
CA ARG A 147 -9.26 12.45 0.83
C ARG A 147 -8.82 12.67 2.27
N GLN A 148 -9.71 13.21 3.12
CA GLN A 148 -9.41 13.46 4.52
C GLN A 148 -9.03 12.19 5.27
N ARG A 149 -9.75 11.08 5.04
CA ARG A 149 -9.45 9.79 5.70
C ARG A 149 -8.08 9.24 5.30
N TRP A 150 -7.75 9.23 4.01
CA TRP A 150 -6.44 8.75 3.55
C TRP A 150 -5.29 9.60 4.07
N ARG A 151 -5.44 10.92 4.04
CA ARG A 151 -4.48 11.84 4.67
C ARG A 151 -4.31 11.54 6.16
N ALA A 152 -5.42 11.39 6.88
CA ALA A 152 -5.39 11.12 8.32
C ALA A 152 -4.63 9.83 8.67
N LEU A 153 -4.72 8.79 7.83
CA LEU A 153 -3.96 7.55 8.02
C LEU A 153 -2.44 7.77 7.93
N ALA A 154 -1.97 8.48 6.90
CA ALA A 154 -0.55 8.80 6.74
C ALA A 154 -0.04 9.70 7.88
N THR A 155 -0.81 10.72 8.24
CA THR A 155 -0.50 11.62 9.37
C THR A 155 -0.49 10.88 10.70
N ALA A 156 -1.46 10.00 10.97
CA ALA A 156 -1.51 9.21 12.21
C ALA A 156 -0.28 8.30 12.32
N ARG A 157 0.13 7.69 11.20
CA ARG A 157 1.34 6.87 11.15
C ARG A 157 2.59 7.69 11.43
N ARG A 158 2.73 8.87 10.81
CA ARG A 158 3.84 9.78 11.01
C ARG A 158 3.98 10.22 12.48
N ASN A 159 2.85 10.57 13.10
CA ASN A 159 2.78 10.89 14.53
C ASN A 159 3.17 9.71 15.42
N HIS A 160 2.69 8.51 15.10
CA HIS A 160 3.02 7.29 15.86
C HIS A 160 4.54 7.01 15.88
N LEU A 161 5.24 7.32 14.80
CA LEU A 161 6.69 7.15 14.66
C LEU A 161 7.51 8.33 15.20
N GLY A 162 6.86 9.41 15.64
CA GLY A 162 7.56 10.62 16.10
C GLY A 162 8.28 11.38 14.99
N LEU A 163 7.88 11.19 13.73
CA LEU A 163 8.45 11.89 12.56
C LEU A 163 7.93 13.33 12.43
N ASP A 164 6.87 13.67 13.17
CA ASP A 164 6.40 15.05 13.36
C ASP A 164 7.20 15.70 14.50
N HIS A 165 8.45 16.12 14.24
CA HIS A 165 9.16 17.06 15.11
C HIS A 165 9.86 18.16 14.29
N PRO A 166 9.86 19.41 14.81
CA PRO A 166 10.14 20.65 14.08
C PRO A 166 11.60 20.84 13.66
#